data_AF-A0A259HDN6-F1
#
_entry.id   AF-A0A259HDN6-F1
#
_cell.length_a   1.000
_cell.length_b   1.000
_cell.length_c   1.000
_cell.angle_alpha   90.00
_cell.angle_beta   90.00
_cell.angle_gamma   90.00
#
_symmetry.space_group_name_H-M   'P 1'
#
loop_
_entity.id
_entity.type
_entity.pdbx_description
1 polymer ?
#
loop_
_entity_poly.entity_id
_entity_poly.type
_entity_poly.pdbx_seq_one_letter_code
_entity_poly.pdbx_strand_id
1 'polypeptide(L)' 'MSTKKSQKIIAYDENEIAINAQNAFTQASRETLRLGYSVVSVIDNQICRVYPDGYSERLKDIQVSNKVDKNRKYKLSLKK' A
#
# COMPACT_ATOMS: atom_id res chain seq x y z
N MET A 1 46.24 5.91 4.43
CA MET A 1 45.10 6.22 5.33
C MET A 1 43.82 6.06 4.54
N SER A 2 43.01 5.02 4.82
CA SER A 2 41.77 4.73 4.09
C SER A 2 40.58 5.09 4.97
N THR A 3 39.91 6.21 4.69
CA THR A 3 38.65 6.58 5.35
C THR A 3 37.52 5.72 4.80
N LYS A 4 37.24 4.60 5.48
CA LYS A 4 35.99 3.86 5.27
C LYS A 4 34.83 4.81 5.59
N LYS A 5 34.17 5.34 4.56
CA LYS A 5 32.88 6.00 4.70
C LYS A 5 31.90 4.95 5.24
N SER A 6 31.62 4.99 6.53
CA SER A 6 30.56 4.19 7.13
C SER A 6 29.25 4.67 6.51
N GLN A 7 28.70 3.90 5.56
CA GLN A 7 27.34 4.12 5.09
C GLN A 7 26.43 3.88 6.29
N LYS A 8 25.93 4.98 6.86
CA LYS A 8 24.93 4.95 7.92
C LYS A 8 23.69 4.30 7.32
N ILE A 9 23.50 3.02 7.58
CA ILE A 9 22.25 2.31 7.28
C ILE A 9 21.21 2.96 8.20
N ILE A 10 20.38 3.84 7.64
CA ILE A 10 19.22 4.38 8.34
C ILE A 10 18.23 3.22 8.37
N ALA A 11 18.17 2.53 9.50
CA ALA A 11 17.12 1.54 9.75
C ALA A 11 15.82 2.33 9.90
N TYR A 12 15.04 2.40 8.83
CA TYR A 12 13.68 2.92 8.88
C TYR A 12 12.79 1.89 9.54
N ASP A 13 11.97 2.30 10.49
CA ASP A 13 10.92 1.46 11.05
C ASP A 13 9.91 1.12 9.94
N GLU A 14 9.48 -0.15 9.87
CA GLU A 14 8.53 -0.61 8.85
C GLU A 14 7.22 0.22 8.89
N ASN A 15 6.83 0.68 10.08
CA ASN A 15 5.68 1.58 10.25
C ASN A 15 5.89 2.94 9.58
N GLU A 16 7.08 3.53 9.70
CA GLU A 16 7.41 4.81 9.08
C GLU A 16 7.44 4.68 7.54
N ILE A 17 7.95 3.56 7.03
CA ILE A 17 7.96 3.28 5.58
C ILE A 17 6.51 3.22 5.06
N ALA A 18 5.62 2.50 5.76
CA ALA A 18 4.23 2.37 5.36
C ALA A 18 3.51 3.73 5.35
N ILE A 19 3.71 4.56 6.39
CA ILE A 19 3.12 5.89 6.49
C ILE A 19 3.63 6.79 5.34
N ASN A 20 4.95 6.78 5.09
CA ASN A 20 5.55 7.59 4.03
C ASN A 20 5.06 7.16 2.63
N ALA A 21 4.95 5.85 2.39
CA ALA A 21 4.41 5.32 1.14
C ALA A 21 2.95 5.74 0.94
N GLN A 22 2.12 5.66 1.97
CA GLN A 22 0.72 6.10 1.92
C GLN A 22 0.59 7.59 1.63
N ASN A 23 1.44 8.41 2.27
CA ASN A 23 1.46 9.86 2.06
C ASN A 23 1.87 10.20 0.62
N ALA A 24 2.94 9.58 0.12
CA ALA A 24 3.42 9.77 -1.25
C ALA A 24 2.35 9.38 -2.27
N PHE A 25 1.69 8.24 -2.07
CA PHE A 25 0.60 7.79 -2.93
C PHE A 25 -0.59 8.78 -2.94
N THR A 26 -0.95 9.29 -1.76
CA THR A 26 -2.04 10.28 -1.61
C THR A 26 -1.72 11.57 -2.35
N GLN A 27 -0.48 12.06 -2.25
CA GLN A 27 -0.05 13.26 -2.98
C GLN A 27 -0.04 13.04 -4.49
N ALA A 28 0.51 11.92 -4.96
CA ALA A 28 0.53 11.58 -6.38
C ALA A 28 -0.89 11.47 -6.96
N SER A 29 -1.83 10.89 -6.20
CA SER A 29 -3.23 10.79 -6.62
C SER A 29 -3.89 12.15 -6.76
N ARG A 30 -3.67 13.05 -5.79
CA ARG A 30 -4.19 14.44 -5.85
C ARG A 30 -3.63 15.21 -7.03
N GLU A 31 -2.33 15.07 -7.29
CA GLU A 31 -1.69 15.73 -8.43
C GLU A 31 -2.23 15.19 -9.77
N THR A 32 -2.41 13.88 -9.87
CA THR A 32 -2.99 13.23 -11.06
C THR A 32 -4.39 13.78 -11.36
N LEU A 33 -5.24 13.90 -10.34
CA LEU A 33 -6.57 14.52 -10.47
C LEU A 33 -6.48 16.00 -10.85
N ARG A 34 -5.55 16.75 -10.24
CA ARG A 34 -5.32 18.17 -10.56
C ARG A 34 -4.91 18.39 -12.01
N LEU A 35 -4.18 17.44 -12.59
CA LEU A 35 -3.76 17.45 -13.99
C LEU A 35 -4.87 17.02 -14.98
N GLY A 36 -6.06 16.69 -14.48
CA GLY A 36 -7.19 16.29 -15.32
C GLY A 36 -7.25 14.80 -15.64
N TYR A 37 -6.38 13.98 -15.03
CA TYR A 37 -6.38 12.53 -15.22
C TYR A 37 -7.24 11.83 -14.16
N SER A 38 -7.74 10.65 -14.50
CA SER A 38 -8.44 9.79 -13.54
C SER A 38 -7.47 8.95 -12.73
N VAL A 39 -7.82 8.63 -11.48
CA VAL A 39 -7.07 7.71 -10.61
C VAL A 39 -7.91 6.48 -10.29
N VAL A 40 -7.25 5.34 -10.05
CA VAL A 40 -7.92 4.13 -9.55
C VAL A 40 -7.81 4.10 -8.04
N SER A 41 -8.94 3.95 -7.35
CA SER A 41 -9.02 3.89 -5.90
C SER A 41 -9.96 2.78 -5.44
N VAL A 42 -9.84 2.37 -4.19
CA VAL A 42 -10.73 1.40 -3.55
C VAL A 42 -11.72 2.15 -2.66
N ILE A 43 -13.01 2.00 -2.93
CA ILE A 43 -14.12 2.62 -2.19
C ILE A 43 -15.14 1.52 -1.90
N ASP A 44 -15.56 1.34 -0.65
CA ASP A 44 -16.58 0.37 -0.24
C ASP A 44 -16.40 -1.05 -0.82
N ASN A 45 -15.16 -1.55 -0.78
CA ASN A 45 -14.77 -2.87 -1.30
C ASN A 45 -14.96 -3.03 -2.83
N GLN A 46 -14.95 -1.91 -3.55
CA GLN A 46 -14.99 -1.83 -5.01
C GLN A 46 -13.77 -1.08 -5.51
N ILE A 47 -13.23 -1.51 -6.64
CA ILE A 47 -12.24 -0.78 -7.41
C ILE A 47 -13.01 0.21 -8.29
N CYS A 48 -12.78 1.50 -8.06
CA CYS A 48 -13.42 2.60 -8.76
C CYS A 48 -12.37 3.45 -9.47
N ARG A 49 -12.73 4.00 -10.62
CA ARG A 49 -12.00 5.09 -11.27
C ARG A 49 -12.61 6.41 -10.82
N VAL A 50 -11.80 7.27 -10.21
CA VAL A 50 -12.20 8.60 -9.75
C VAL A 50 -11.72 9.63 -10.75
N TYR A 51 -12.62 10.49 -11.19
CA TYR A 51 -12.37 11.55 -12.16
C TYR A 51 -12.15 12.90 -11.45
N PRO A 52 -11.51 13.89 -12.11
CA PRO A 52 -11.21 15.20 -11.53
C PRO A 52 -12.45 15.99 -11.04
N ASP A 53 -13.61 15.75 -11.63
CA ASP A 53 -14.90 16.36 -11.27
C ASP A 53 -15.54 15.75 -10.02
N GLY A 54 -14.90 14.72 -9.43
CA GLY A 54 -15.43 13.98 -8.29
C GLY A 54 -16.38 12.85 -8.69
N TYR A 55 -16.66 12.66 -9.98
CA TYR A 55 -17.38 11.49 -10.45
C TYR A 55 -16.55 10.22 -10.21
N SER A 56 -17.21 9.13 -9.87
CA SER A 56 -16.57 7.83 -9.72
C SER A 56 -17.30 6.77 -10.53
N GLU A 57 -16.53 6.01 -11.29
CA GLU A 57 -17.01 4.90 -12.10
C GLU A 57 -16.54 3.58 -11.48
N ARG A 58 -17.49 2.69 -11.20
CA ARG A 58 -17.18 1.34 -10.69
C ARG A 58 -16.53 0.52 -11.79
N LEU A 59 -15.34 -0.02 -11.52
CA LEU A 59 -14.63 -0.92 -12.44
C LEU A 59 -14.86 -2.39 -12.08
N LYS A 60 -14.72 -2.75 -10.79
CA LYS A 60 -14.77 -4.15 -10.35
C LYS A 60 -15.02 -4.27 -8.86
N ASP A 61 -15.69 -5.33 -8.42
CA ASP A 61 -15.77 -5.67 -7.00
C ASP A 61 -14.53 -6.41 -6.51
N ILE A 62 -14.13 -6.13 -5.27
CA ILE A 62 -13.08 -6.89 -4.60
C ILE A 62 -13.72 -8.13 -3.97
N GLN A 63 -13.59 -9.26 -4.66
CA GLN A 63 -13.88 -10.56 -4.05
C GLN A 63 -12.71 -10.98 -3.18
N VAL A 64 -12.87 -10.92 -1.86
CA VAL A 64 -11.86 -11.37 -0.91
C VAL A 64 -11.79 -12.90 -0.98
N SER A 65 -10.87 -13.45 -1.75
CA SER A 65 -10.59 -14.88 -1.73
C SER A 65 -9.76 -15.21 -0.50
N ASN A 66 -10.40 -15.31 0.65
CA ASN A 66 -9.79 -15.92 1.84
C ASN A 66 -9.65 -17.43 1.58
N LYS A 67 -8.63 -17.84 0.82
CA LYS A 67 -8.15 -19.22 0.81
C LYS A 67 -7.46 -19.48 2.16
N VAL A 68 -8.26 -19.59 3.22
CA VAL A 68 -7.78 -20.13 4.49
C VAL A 68 -7.54 -21.61 4.26
N ASP A 69 -6.27 -22.01 4.19
CA ASP A 69 -5.88 -23.41 4.18
C ASP A 69 -6.21 -24.02 5.55
N LYS A 70 -7.42 -24.58 5.67
CA LYS A 70 -7.92 -25.22 6.88
C LYS A 70 -7.06 -26.41 7.34
N ASN A 71 -6.13 -26.90 6.51
CA ASN A 71 -5.23 -28.01 6.82
C ASN A 71 -3.84 -27.58 7.27
N ARG A 72 -3.52 -26.27 7.31
CA ARG A 72 -2.25 -25.80 7.87
C ARG A 72 -2.26 -25.89 9.40
N LYS A 73 -1.76 -27.01 9.92
CA LYS A 73 -1.44 -27.17 11.34
C LYS A 73 -0.16 -26.39 11.66
N TYR A 74 -0.29 -25.27 12.36
CA TYR A 74 0.85 -24.55 12.92
C TYR A 74 1.31 -25.27 14.20
N LYS A 75 2.57 -25.74 14.23
CA LYS A 75 3.20 -26.23 15.46
C LYS A 75 3.85 -25.05 16.19
N LEU A 76 3.32 -24.66 17.35
CA LEU A 76 4.04 -23.80 18.28
C LEU A 76 5.16 -24.61 18.95
N SER A 77 6.41 -24.19 18.73
CA SER A 77 7.57 -24.67 19.48
C SER A 77 7.93 -23.61 20.51
N LEU A 78 7.55 -23.82 21.77
CA LEU A 78 8.10 -23.08 22.90
C LEU A 78 9.47 -23.67 23.22
N LYS A 79 10.54 -22.93 22.95
CA LYS A 79 11.87 -23.24 23.52
C LYS A 79 11.83 -22.89 25.02
N LYS A 80 12.11 -23.90 25.85
CA LYS A 80 12.33 -23.78 27.29
C LYS A 80 13.57 -22.95 27.59
#